data_AF-A0A6J2YSJ5-F1
#
_entry.id   AF-A0A6J2YSJ5-F1
#
_cell.length_a   1.000
_cell.length_b   1.000
_cell.length_c   1.000
_cell.angle_alpha   90.00
_cell.angle_beta   90.00
_cell.angle_gamma   90.00
#
_symmetry.space_group_name_H-M   'P 1'
#
loop_
_entity.id
_entity.type
_entity.pdbx_description
1 polymer ?
#
loop_
_entity_poly.entity_id
_entity_poly.type
_entity_poly.pdbx_seq_one_letter_code
_entity_poly.pdbx_strand_id
1 'polypeptide(L)'
;MPRTYVPKLKKYTAKDLEEAINPVKQGKLGVREAARQFRIDKSKLSRSLNNKNKSKQGRKQALSVDQEADLTQKITVMAKWGFAVSKEEIKRVVQTYVNENNLKTVFNNGKPGDDWFRTFCKRNGLSQKKMEQLEKCRRTATSDPFIIYSFYDKLGETIKKLGLQDKPSHIFNLDETSFNLDPGRVKGVSAIGQRVHRSIEGSGKENVTTMACISANGDLLPPLIIYQGQNLWSTWKGTQDIENTCYAVSDKGWMTTAVLILGFKSSARWSSKDPFLL
;
A
#
# COMPACT_ATOMS: atom_id res chain seq x y z
N MET A 1 16.99 -25.91 30.28
CA MET A 1 15.56 -25.64 30.49
C MET A 1 15.36 -24.14 30.70
N PRO A 2 14.56 -23.43 29.89
CA PRO A 2 14.32 -22.01 30.13
C PRO A 2 13.45 -21.85 31.38
N ARG A 3 13.92 -21.05 32.36
CA ARG A 3 13.14 -20.74 33.56
C ARG A 3 11.88 -19.95 33.18
N THR A 4 10.71 -20.55 33.35
CA THR A 4 9.42 -19.89 33.18
C THR A 4 9.18 -18.97 34.38
N TYR A 5 9.50 -17.69 34.26
CA TYR A 5 9.29 -16.71 35.31
C TYR A 5 7.80 -16.39 35.46
N VAL A 6 7.22 -16.72 36.62
CA VAL A 6 5.86 -16.31 37.00
C VAL A 6 5.96 -15.06 37.88
N PRO A 7 5.52 -13.88 37.40
CA PRO A 7 5.57 -12.66 38.21
C PRO A 7 4.67 -12.77 39.44
N LYS A 8 5.19 -12.37 40.61
CA LYS A 8 4.47 -12.38 41.90
C LYS A 8 3.33 -11.35 42.00
N LEU A 9 3.26 -10.40 41.06
CA LEU A 9 2.25 -9.33 41.02
C LEU A 9 1.62 -9.25 39.63
N LYS A 10 0.31 -8.95 39.59
CA LYS A 10 -0.42 -8.72 38.35
C LYS A 10 0.21 -7.53 37.60
N LYS A 11 0.31 -7.62 36.27
CA LYS A 11 0.60 -6.44 35.43
C LYS A 11 -0.55 -5.44 35.60
N TYR A 12 -0.24 -4.27 36.13
CA TYR A 12 -1.16 -3.14 36.25
C TYR A 12 -0.99 -2.19 35.07
N THR A 13 -2.07 -1.51 34.69
CA THR A 13 -2.08 -0.48 33.64
C THR A 13 -1.76 0.90 34.23
N ALA A 14 -1.49 1.88 33.37
CA ALA A 14 -1.29 3.26 33.81
C ALA A 14 -2.53 3.83 34.51
N LYS A 15 -3.73 3.38 34.09
CA LYS A 15 -5.02 3.77 34.68
C LYS A 15 -5.18 3.23 36.09
N ASP A 16 -4.87 1.96 36.31
CA ASP A 16 -4.91 1.32 37.64
C ASP A 16 -3.99 2.03 38.65
N LEU A 17 -2.83 2.51 38.18
CA LEU A 17 -1.89 3.27 39.00
C LEU A 17 -2.46 4.65 39.39
N GLU A 18 -3.14 5.35 38.48
CA GLU A 18 -3.78 6.64 38.78
C GLU A 18 -4.98 6.49 39.72
N GLU A 19 -5.81 5.46 39.52
CA GLU A 19 -6.92 5.13 40.42
C GLU A 19 -6.44 4.82 41.84
N ALA A 20 -5.29 4.16 41.99
CA ALA A 20 -4.70 3.88 43.30
C ALA A 20 -4.07 5.13 43.99
N ILE A 21 -3.63 6.12 43.22
CA ILE A 21 -3.01 7.35 43.75
C ILE A 21 -4.06 8.34 44.27
N ASN A 22 -5.21 8.44 43.61
CA ASN A 22 -6.22 9.47 43.91
C ASN A 22 -6.75 9.41 45.37
N PRO A 23 -7.13 8.24 45.93
CA PRO A 23 -7.57 8.14 47.33
C PRO A 23 -6.47 8.48 48.33
N VAL A 24 -5.22 8.16 48.00
CA VAL A 24 -4.06 8.44 48.87
C VAL A 24 -3.76 9.94 48.90
N LYS A 25 -3.87 10.63 47.76
CA LYS A 25 -3.74 12.09 47.69
C LYS A 25 -4.87 12.82 48.40
N GLN A 26 -6.08 12.27 48.37
CA GLN A 26 -7.25 12.80 49.08
C GLN A 26 -7.23 12.52 50.59
N GLY A 27 -6.19 11.85 51.11
CA GLY A 27 -6.08 11.49 52.52
C GLY A 27 -7.05 10.40 52.99
N LYS A 28 -7.80 9.76 52.06
CA LYS A 28 -8.82 8.75 52.36
C LYS A 28 -8.24 7.37 52.67
N LEU A 29 -7.06 7.06 52.14
CA LEU A 29 -6.38 5.77 52.32
C LEU A 29 -4.89 5.97 52.57
N GLY A 30 -4.30 5.15 53.43
CA GLY A 30 -2.85 5.09 53.60
C GLY A 30 -2.16 4.40 52.42
N VAL A 31 -0.89 4.75 52.14
CA VAL A 31 -0.10 4.17 51.02
C VAL A 31 -0.06 2.63 51.04
N ARG A 32 0.05 2.03 52.23
CA ARG A 32 0.05 0.56 52.40
C ARG A 32 -1.32 -0.06 52.09
N GLU A 33 -2.38 0.64 52.46
CA GLU A 33 -3.75 0.17 52.30
C GLU A 33 -4.18 0.22 50.84
N ALA A 34 -3.89 1.33 50.15
CA ALA A 34 -4.08 1.45 48.71
C ALA A 34 -3.23 0.42 47.93
N ALA A 35 -1.97 0.19 48.31
CA ALA A 35 -1.15 -0.85 47.68
C ALA A 35 -1.78 -2.25 47.77
N ARG A 36 -2.39 -2.59 48.92
CA ARG A 36 -3.09 -3.86 49.13
C ARG A 36 -4.38 -3.94 48.33
N GLN A 37 -5.21 -2.89 48.38
CA GLN A 37 -6.52 -2.85 47.71
C GLN A 37 -6.40 -2.92 46.19
N PHE A 38 -5.46 -2.16 45.62
CA PHE A 38 -5.23 -2.11 44.18
C PHE A 38 -4.21 -3.16 43.68
N ARG A 39 -3.65 -3.98 44.58
CA ARG A 39 -2.63 -5.02 44.28
C ARG A 39 -1.42 -4.47 43.53
N ILE A 40 -0.97 -3.28 43.92
CA ILE A 40 0.22 -2.61 43.37
C ILE A 40 1.33 -2.64 44.43
N ASP A 41 2.58 -2.82 44.02
CA ASP A 41 3.72 -2.76 44.93
C ASP A 41 3.75 -1.41 45.68
N LYS A 42 3.77 -1.46 47.02
CA LYS A 42 3.85 -0.27 47.89
C LYS A 42 4.98 0.67 47.46
N SER A 43 6.14 0.12 47.08
CA SER A 43 7.32 0.88 46.66
C SER A 43 7.06 1.62 45.36
N LYS A 44 6.30 1.03 44.42
CA LYS A 44 5.90 1.68 43.16
C LYS A 44 4.87 2.77 43.40
N LEU A 45 3.86 2.50 44.22
CA LEU A 45 2.83 3.50 44.59
C LEU A 45 3.47 4.70 45.30
N SER A 46 4.34 4.44 46.30
CA SER A 46 5.11 5.45 47.01
C SER A 46 6.03 6.26 46.09
N ARG A 47 6.76 5.59 45.18
CA ARG A 47 7.56 6.28 44.15
C ARG A 47 6.70 7.18 43.29
N SER A 48 5.53 6.71 42.85
CA SER A 48 4.65 7.49 41.98
C SER A 48 3.99 8.68 42.68
N LEU A 49 3.79 8.61 44.00
CA LEU A 49 3.32 9.72 44.84
C LEU A 49 4.41 10.78 45.06
N ASN A 50 5.65 10.34 45.32
CA ASN A 50 6.76 11.22 45.66
C ASN A 50 7.48 11.79 44.43
N ASN A 51 7.44 11.10 43.30
CA ASN A 51 8.14 11.51 42.09
C ASN A 51 7.30 12.56 41.34
N LYS A 52 7.49 13.84 41.69
CA LYS A 52 6.83 14.99 41.05
C LYS A 52 7.16 15.12 39.55
N ASN A 53 8.25 14.50 39.09
CA ASN A 53 8.69 14.53 37.70
C ASN A 53 8.29 13.24 36.98
N LYS A 54 7.10 13.21 36.36
CA LYS A 54 6.76 12.24 35.29
C LYS A 54 7.51 12.57 33.99
N SER A 55 8.76 13.04 34.06
CA SER A 55 9.52 13.29 32.82
C SER A 55 9.77 11.94 32.14
N LYS A 56 9.52 11.88 30.82
CA LYS A 56 9.84 10.69 30.04
C LYS A 56 11.31 10.36 30.25
N GLN A 57 11.61 9.23 30.87
CA GLN A 57 12.97 8.74 31.01
C GLN A 57 13.52 8.41 29.62
N GLY A 58 14.58 9.10 29.23
CA GLY A 58 15.23 8.92 27.94
C GLY A 58 15.76 10.23 27.37
N ARG A 59 16.53 10.12 26.29
CA ARG A 59 17.03 11.28 25.57
C ARG A 59 15.85 12.03 24.95
N LYS A 60 15.86 13.37 25.05
CA LYS A 60 14.87 14.22 24.36
C LYS A 60 14.94 13.98 22.85
N GLN A 61 13.81 14.16 22.17
CA GLN A 61 13.77 14.10 20.71
C GLN A 61 14.74 15.14 20.13
N ALA A 62 15.35 14.80 18.99
CA ALA A 62 16.29 15.70 18.31
C ALA A 62 15.58 16.89 17.67
N LEU A 63 14.31 16.72 17.27
CA LEU A 63 13.40 17.77 16.84
C LEU A 63 12.26 17.87 17.87
N SER A 64 11.66 19.04 18.00
CA SER A 64 10.47 19.24 18.84
C SER A 64 9.26 18.47 18.29
N VAL A 65 8.25 18.30 19.14
CA VAL A 65 7.00 17.62 18.75
C VAL A 65 6.32 18.38 17.61
N ASP A 66 6.31 19.71 17.66
CA ASP A 66 5.68 20.56 16.64
C ASP A 66 6.44 20.49 15.30
N GLN A 67 7.77 20.44 15.33
CA GLN A 67 8.60 20.25 14.13
C GLN A 67 8.38 18.87 13.49
N GLU A 68 8.33 17.80 14.30
CA GLU A 68 8.03 16.46 13.77
C GLU A 68 6.60 16.39 13.20
N ALA A 69 5.64 17.11 13.81
CA ALA A 69 4.25 17.16 13.35
C ALA A 69 4.11 17.89 12.00
N ASP A 70 4.73 19.07 11.85
CA ASP A 70 4.76 19.82 10.59
C ASP A 70 5.41 19.02 9.46
N LEU A 71 6.55 18.37 9.75
CA LEU A 71 7.22 17.49 8.79
C LEU A 71 6.31 16.33 8.38
N THR A 72 5.61 15.72 9.34
CA THR A 72 4.67 14.61 9.09
C THR A 72 3.52 15.04 8.18
N GLN A 73 2.94 16.23 8.43
CA GLN A 73 1.87 16.78 7.60
C GLN A 73 2.34 16.99 6.16
N LYS A 74 3.51 17.62 5.96
CA LYS A 74 4.09 17.87 4.64
C LYS A 74 4.35 16.58 3.87
N ILE A 75 4.97 15.58 4.51
CA ILE A 75 5.20 14.25 3.90
C ILE A 75 3.87 13.63 3.45
N THR A 76 2.83 13.72 4.28
CA THR A 76 1.51 13.13 4.00
C THR A 76 0.83 13.81 2.81
N VAL A 77 0.87 15.15 2.74
CA VAL A 77 0.31 15.91 1.61
C VAL A 77 1.04 15.61 0.31
N MET A 78 2.37 15.60 0.34
CA MET A 78 3.17 15.26 -0.84
C MET A 78 2.86 13.85 -1.36
N ALA A 79 2.74 12.87 -0.46
CA ALA A 79 2.35 11.52 -0.82
C ALA A 79 0.96 11.46 -1.46
N LYS A 80 -0.02 12.20 -0.92
CA LYS A 80 -1.38 12.30 -1.48
C LYS A 80 -1.38 12.85 -2.91
N TRP A 81 -0.48 13.77 -3.23
CA TRP A 81 -0.33 14.35 -4.57
C TRP A 81 0.54 13.52 -5.52
N GLY A 82 0.97 12.31 -5.10
CA GLY A 82 1.80 11.42 -5.91
C GLY A 82 3.28 11.80 -5.94
N PHE A 83 3.74 12.62 -4.99
CA PHE A 83 5.13 13.03 -4.80
C PHE A 83 5.69 12.41 -3.51
N ALA A 84 5.52 11.10 -3.35
CA ALA A 84 6.03 10.40 -2.18
C ALA A 84 7.56 10.55 -2.05
N VAL A 85 8.02 10.86 -0.84
CA VAL A 85 9.45 11.08 -0.54
C VAL A 85 10.11 9.84 0.03
N SER A 86 11.37 9.62 -0.36
CA SER A 86 12.21 8.54 0.14
C SER A 86 12.80 8.84 1.52
N LYS A 87 13.29 7.79 2.18
CA LYS A 87 14.00 7.87 3.47
C LYS A 87 15.19 8.84 3.41
N GLU A 88 15.99 8.78 2.34
CA GLU A 88 17.17 9.63 2.21
C GLU A 88 16.82 11.09 1.93
N GLU A 89 15.77 11.35 1.16
CA GLU A 89 15.26 12.71 0.96
C GLU A 89 14.75 13.32 2.26
N ILE A 90 13.99 12.57 3.07
CA ILE A 90 13.53 13.04 4.38
C ILE A 90 14.73 13.39 5.27
N LYS A 91 15.74 12.53 5.35
CA LYS A 91 16.96 12.84 6.12
C LYS A 91 17.69 14.06 5.60
N ARG A 92 17.76 14.26 4.28
CA ARG A 92 18.40 15.42 3.66
C ARG A 92 17.63 16.71 3.99
N VAL A 93 16.30 16.69 3.88
CA VAL A 93 15.44 17.83 4.26
C VAL A 93 15.66 18.20 5.73
N VAL A 94 15.70 17.19 6.62
CA VAL A 94 15.96 17.44 8.04
C VAL A 94 17.38 17.97 8.26
N GLN A 95 18.38 17.46 7.54
CA GLN A 95 19.75 17.98 7.63
C GLN A 95 19.83 19.46 7.24
N THR A 96 19.22 19.82 6.10
CA THR A 96 19.13 21.21 5.63
C THR A 96 18.43 22.08 6.68
N TYR A 97 17.26 21.64 7.18
CA TYR A 97 16.51 22.36 8.21
C TYR A 97 17.32 22.59 9.49
N VAL A 98 18.02 21.57 9.97
CA VAL A 98 18.86 21.64 11.19
C VAL A 98 20.01 22.63 11.00
N ASN A 99 20.67 22.61 9.84
CA ASN A 99 21.81 23.47 9.54
C ASN A 99 21.37 24.94 9.34
N GLU A 100 20.31 25.19 8.58
CA GLU A 100 19.79 26.54 8.31
C GLU A 100 19.25 27.22 9.57
N ASN A 101 18.64 26.45 10.47
CA ASN A 101 18.09 26.97 11.72
C ASN A 101 19.08 26.89 12.90
N ASN A 102 20.34 26.51 12.65
CA ASN A 102 21.40 26.36 13.65
C ASN A 102 20.98 25.52 14.87
N LEU A 103 20.21 24.45 14.64
CA LEU A 103 19.67 23.62 15.70
C LEU A 103 20.78 22.73 16.28
N LYS A 104 21.02 22.84 17.59
CA LYS A 104 21.91 21.92 18.31
C LYS A 104 21.25 20.56 18.47
N THR A 105 21.56 19.67 17.55
CA THR A 105 21.04 18.30 17.53
C THR A 105 22.13 17.28 17.83
N VAL A 106 21.70 16.03 18.00
CA VAL A 106 22.56 14.86 18.27
C VAL A 106 23.10 14.23 16.99
N PHE A 107 22.78 14.85 15.86
CA PHE A 107 23.07 14.36 14.52
C PHE A 107 24.50 14.69 14.13
N ASN A 108 25.16 13.75 13.46
CA ASN A 108 26.47 14.01 12.88
C ASN A 108 26.30 14.94 11.66
N ASN A 109 26.93 16.12 11.68
CA ASN A 109 26.78 17.16 10.65
C ASN A 109 25.32 17.52 10.32
N GLY A 110 24.45 17.51 11.34
CA GLY A 110 23.02 17.78 11.20
C GLY A 110 22.22 16.66 10.54
N LYS A 111 22.84 15.59 10.02
CA LYS A 111 22.14 14.52 9.29
C LYS A 111 21.58 13.43 10.23
N PRO A 112 20.27 13.15 10.19
CA PRO A 112 19.70 12.06 10.97
C PRO A 112 20.13 10.67 10.50
N GLY A 113 20.34 9.77 11.46
CA GLY A 113 20.62 8.36 11.22
C GLY A 113 19.38 7.52 10.96
N ASP A 114 19.60 6.23 10.69
CA ASP A 114 18.55 5.23 10.43
C ASP A 114 17.61 5.02 11.62
N ASP A 115 18.17 5.00 12.83
CA ASP A 115 17.40 4.83 14.06
C ASP A 115 16.47 6.03 14.31
N TRP A 116 16.94 7.25 14.03
CA TRP A 116 16.08 8.42 14.13
C TRP A 116 14.90 8.28 13.16
N PHE A 117 15.15 7.94 11.89
CA PHE A 117 14.08 7.78 10.90
C PHE A 117 13.05 6.71 11.32
N ARG A 118 13.52 5.52 11.73
CA ARG A 118 12.65 4.43 12.17
C ARG A 118 11.79 4.84 13.37
N THR A 119 12.38 5.54 14.34
CA THR A 119 11.63 5.99 15.52
C THR A 119 10.71 7.18 15.21
N PHE A 120 11.11 8.10 14.34
CA PHE A 120 10.28 9.19 13.81
C PHE A 120 9.02 8.63 13.15
N CYS A 121 9.17 7.67 12.23
CA CYS A 121 8.04 7.04 11.57
C CYS A 121 7.10 6.35 12.57
N LYS A 122 7.66 5.59 13.51
CA LYS A 122 6.88 4.89 14.54
C LYS A 122 6.09 5.85 15.44
N ARG A 123 6.67 6.99 15.82
CA ARG A 123 6.01 8.00 16.67
C ARG A 123 4.90 8.74 15.93
N ASN A 124 5.09 9.02 14.65
CA ASN A 124 4.21 9.87 13.86
C ASN A 124 3.27 9.08 12.93
N GLY A 125 3.14 7.76 13.13
CA GLY A 125 2.20 6.92 12.36
C GLY A 125 2.57 6.75 10.87
N LEU A 126 3.83 6.96 10.51
CA LEU A 126 4.32 6.80 9.15
C LEU A 126 4.86 5.39 8.92
N SER A 127 4.76 4.90 7.68
CA SER A 127 5.31 3.61 7.27
C SER A 127 6.05 3.74 5.94
N GLN A 128 7.18 3.06 5.83
CA GLN A 128 7.91 2.99 4.57
C GLN A 128 7.26 1.93 3.68
N LYS A 129 6.74 2.36 2.54
CA LYS A 129 6.11 1.49 1.54
C LYS A 129 6.92 1.52 0.24
N LYS A 130 6.79 0.46 -0.55
CA LYS A 130 7.29 0.49 -1.93
C LYS A 130 6.44 1.49 -2.71
N MET A 131 7.07 2.42 -3.40
CA MET A 131 6.36 3.36 -4.27
C MET A 131 5.88 2.62 -5.50
N GLU A 132 4.61 2.79 -5.83
CA GLU A 132 4.05 2.31 -7.09
C GLU A 132 4.33 3.34 -8.18
N GLN A 133 4.63 2.85 -9.38
CA GLN A 133 4.80 3.71 -10.53
C GLN A 133 3.41 4.17 -10.99
N LEU A 134 3.16 5.47 -10.91
CA LEU A 134 1.95 6.09 -11.41
C LEU A 134 2.31 7.05 -12.54
N GLU A 135 1.82 6.75 -13.74
CA GLU A 135 2.01 7.60 -14.90
C GLU A 135 1.45 9.00 -14.67
N LYS A 136 2.12 10.01 -15.23
CA LYS A 136 1.73 11.41 -15.06
C LYS A 136 0.31 11.67 -15.61
N CYS A 137 -0.01 11.13 -16.79
CA CYS A 137 -1.33 11.25 -17.40
C CYS A 137 -2.43 10.67 -16.51
N ARG A 138 -2.23 9.45 -15.98
CA ARG A 138 -3.16 8.80 -15.06
C ARG A 138 -3.37 9.63 -13.79
N ARG A 139 -2.29 10.17 -13.21
CA ARG A 139 -2.37 11.04 -12.03
C ARG A 139 -3.17 12.32 -12.32
N THR A 140 -2.90 12.99 -13.44
CA THR A 140 -3.63 14.19 -13.84
C THR A 140 -5.11 13.88 -14.06
N ALA A 141 -5.42 12.81 -14.80
CA ALA A 141 -6.79 12.40 -15.08
C ALA A 141 -7.58 12.02 -13.81
N THR A 142 -6.94 11.52 -12.76
CA THR A 142 -7.60 11.13 -11.49
C THR A 142 -7.52 12.16 -10.38
N SER A 143 -6.81 13.27 -10.58
CA SER A 143 -6.64 14.31 -9.54
C SER A 143 -7.21 15.67 -9.94
N ASP A 144 -7.41 15.93 -11.23
CA ASP A 144 -7.98 17.18 -11.74
C ASP A 144 -9.52 17.11 -11.73
N PRO A 145 -10.21 17.90 -10.88
CA PRO A 145 -11.67 17.88 -10.80
C PRO A 145 -12.35 18.21 -12.14
N PHE A 146 -11.77 19.08 -12.96
CA PHE A 146 -12.37 19.47 -14.24
C PHE A 146 -12.35 18.31 -15.24
N ILE A 147 -11.29 17.50 -15.24
CA ILE A 147 -11.19 16.32 -16.11
C ILE A 147 -12.16 15.23 -15.61
N ILE A 148 -12.16 14.96 -14.31
CA ILE A 148 -12.99 13.90 -13.72
C ILE A 148 -14.47 14.19 -13.92
N TYR A 149 -14.93 15.39 -13.53
CA TYR A 149 -16.36 15.72 -13.63
C TYR A 149 -16.82 15.78 -15.08
N SER A 150 -16.04 16.42 -15.97
CA SER A 150 -16.40 16.46 -17.40
C SER A 150 -16.45 15.07 -18.04
N PHE A 151 -15.62 14.12 -17.60
CA PHE A 151 -15.70 12.73 -18.05
C PHE A 151 -17.01 12.07 -17.59
N TYR A 152 -17.35 12.16 -16.29
CA TYR A 152 -18.56 11.54 -15.76
C TYR A 152 -19.85 12.17 -16.30
N ASP A 153 -19.85 13.48 -16.54
CA ASP A 153 -20.97 14.17 -17.18
C ASP A 153 -21.21 13.62 -18.59
N LYS A 154 -20.15 13.54 -19.42
CA LYS A 154 -20.22 12.96 -20.78
C LYS A 154 -20.61 11.50 -20.78
N LEU A 155 -20.11 10.72 -19.81
CA LEU A 155 -20.46 9.31 -19.65
C LEU A 155 -21.96 9.18 -19.35
N GLY A 156 -22.48 9.99 -18.42
CA GLY A 156 -23.89 10.02 -18.07
C GLY A 156 -24.79 10.42 -19.26
N GLU A 157 -24.39 11.42 -20.04
CA GLU A 157 -25.07 11.81 -21.28
C GLU A 157 -25.08 10.67 -22.31
N THR A 158 -23.94 9.98 -22.47
CA THR A 158 -23.81 8.88 -23.44
C THR A 158 -24.69 7.69 -23.04
N ILE A 159 -24.68 7.31 -21.76
CA ILE A 159 -25.53 6.23 -21.23
C ILE A 159 -27.02 6.55 -21.46
N LYS A 160 -27.45 7.80 -21.21
CA LYS A 160 -28.82 8.25 -21.48
C LYS A 160 -29.17 8.20 -22.96
N LYS A 161 -28.30 8.76 -23.82
CA LYS A 161 -28.49 8.81 -25.28
C LYS A 161 -28.63 7.42 -25.90
N LEU A 162 -27.88 6.44 -25.40
CA LEU A 162 -27.91 5.06 -25.88
C LEU A 162 -29.00 4.21 -25.19
N GLY A 163 -29.72 4.75 -24.20
CA GLY A 163 -30.77 4.02 -23.47
C GLY A 163 -30.23 2.83 -22.67
N LEU A 164 -29.03 2.98 -22.07
CA LEU A 164 -28.31 1.91 -21.37
C LEU A 164 -28.50 1.92 -19.84
N GLN A 165 -29.33 2.82 -19.31
CA GLN A 165 -29.46 3.07 -17.87
C GLN A 165 -29.79 1.80 -17.05
N ASP A 166 -30.61 0.92 -17.62
CA ASP A 166 -31.06 -0.33 -16.99
C ASP A 166 -30.56 -1.58 -17.74
N LYS A 167 -29.47 -1.45 -18.52
CA LYS A 167 -28.91 -2.53 -19.35
C LYS A 167 -27.46 -2.86 -19.01
N PRO A 168 -27.19 -3.42 -17.81
CA PRO A 168 -25.82 -3.76 -17.41
C PRO A 168 -25.17 -4.83 -18.32
N SER A 169 -25.96 -5.68 -18.97
CA SER A 169 -25.48 -6.64 -19.98
C SER A 169 -24.99 -6.00 -21.27
N HIS A 170 -25.16 -4.69 -21.44
CA HIS A 170 -24.72 -3.92 -22.61
C HIS A 170 -23.58 -2.94 -22.24
N ILE A 171 -23.03 -3.02 -21.04
CA ILE A 171 -21.90 -2.20 -20.62
C ILE A 171 -20.76 -3.16 -20.30
N PHE A 172 -19.71 -3.13 -21.09
CA PHE A 172 -18.57 -4.04 -20.97
C PHE A 172 -17.34 -3.27 -20.54
N ASN A 173 -16.55 -3.87 -19.66
CA ASN A 173 -15.19 -3.46 -19.42
C ASN A 173 -14.25 -4.43 -20.13
N LEU A 174 -13.32 -3.88 -20.89
CA LEU A 174 -12.28 -4.63 -21.58
C LEU A 174 -10.94 -4.20 -21.03
N ASP A 175 -10.16 -5.17 -20.56
CA ASP A 175 -8.81 -4.91 -20.07
C ASP A 175 -7.84 -6.00 -20.51
N GLU A 176 -6.57 -5.60 -20.63
CA GLU A 176 -5.47 -6.44 -21.04
C GLU A 176 -4.59 -6.74 -19.83
N THR A 177 -4.34 -8.03 -19.58
CA THR A 177 -3.38 -8.46 -18.56
C THR A 177 -2.28 -9.30 -19.19
N SER A 178 -1.04 -9.01 -18.82
CA SER A 178 0.13 -9.78 -19.27
C SER A 178 0.57 -10.76 -18.19
N PHE A 179 0.65 -12.04 -18.54
CA PHE A 179 1.20 -13.10 -17.70
C PHE A 179 2.65 -13.37 -18.10
N ASN A 180 3.58 -13.10 -17.18
CA ASN A 180 4.98 -13.43 -17.38
C ASN A 180 5.22 -14.91 -17.05
N LEU A 181 5.85 -15.64 -17.96
CA LEU A 181 6.12 -17.07 -17.78
C LEU A 181 7.16 -17.34 -16.69
N ASP A 182 8.07 -16.39 -16.43
CA ASP A 182 9.15 -16.48 -15.46
C ASP A 182 9.16 -15.27 -14.50
N PRO A 183 8.25 -15.22 -13.51
CA PRO A 183 8.09 -14.06 -12.65
C PRO A 183 9.36 -13.80 -11.79
N GLY A 184 10.18 -12.84 -12.22
CA GLY A 184 11.50 -12.53 -11.64
C GLY A 184 11.52 -11.86 -10.27
N ARG A 185 10.42 -11.89 -9.49
CA ARG A 185 10.29 -11.14 -8.22
C ARG A 185 10.06 -12.04 -7.00
N VAL A 186 10.54 -13.28 -7.04
CA VAL A 186 10.50 -14.18 -5.89
C VAL A 186 11.83 -14.11 -5.14
N LYS A 187 11.77 -13.95 -3.82
CA LYS A 187 12.98 -14.03 -2.97
C LYS A 187 13.37 -15.50 -2.82
N GLY A 188 14.60 -15.83 -3.23
CA GLY A 188 15.21 -17.12 -2.92
C GLY A 188 15.76 -17.15 -1.50
N VAL A 189 15.83 -18.35 -0.92
CA VAL A 189 16.43 -18.58 0.40
C VAL A 189 17.76 -19.31 0.20
N SER A 190 18.84 -18.80 0.80
CA SER A 190 20.17 -19.41 0.79
C SER A 190 21.01 -18.90 1.96
N ALA A 191 22.22 -19.44 2.13
CA ALA A 191 23.18 -19.01 3.13
C ALA A 191 23.57 -17.52 2.94
N ILE A 192 23.91 -16.85 4.06
CA ILE A 192 24.31 -15.44 4.06
C ILE A 192 25.53 -15.26 3.15
N GLY A 193 25.47 -14.30 2.23
CA GLY A 193 26.54 -13.99 1.29
C GLY A 193 26.57 -14.84 0.01
N GLN A 194 25.68 -15.83 -0.13
CA GLN A 194 25.60 -16.67 -1.33
C GLN A 194 24.62 -16.12 -2.36
N ARG A 195 24.97 -16.22 -3.64
CA ARG A 195 24.06 -15.91 -4.75
C ARG A 195 23.00 -17.01 -4.86
N VAL A 196 21.79 -16.63 -5.26
CA VAL A 196 20.67 -17.55 -5.46
C VAL A 196 20.18 -17.43 -6.88
N HIS A 197 20.04 -18.57 -7.56
CA HIS A 197 19.58 -18.66 -8.92
C HIS A 197 18.39 -19.63 -9.01
N ARG A 198 17.49 -19.37 -9.94
CA ARG A 198 16.43 -20.28 -10.35
C ARG A 198 16.62 -20.53 -11.85
N SER A 199 16.62 -21.79 -12.27
CA SER A 199 16.64 -22.13 -13.69
C SER A 199 15.33 -21.72 -14.34
N ILE A 200 15.43 -21.13 -15.53
CA ILE A 200 14.32 -20.76 -16.39
C ILE A 200 14.49 -21.49 -17.73
N GLU A 201 13.38 -21.82 -18.39
CA GLU A 201 13.41 -22.58 -19.66
C GLU A 201 13.65 -21.67 -20.87
N GLY A 202 13.35 -20.37 -20.76
CA GLY A 202 13.47 -19.41 -21.86
C GLY A 202 14.25 -18.15 -21.50
N SER A 203 13.97 -17.07 -22.25
CA SER A 203 14.63 -15.77 -22.06
C SER A 203 14.19 -15.03 -20.79
N GLY A 204 13.14 -15.51 -20.12
CA GLY A 204 12.47 -14.85 -18.99
C GLY A 204 11.76 -13.54 -19.36
N LYS A 205 11.71 -13.19 -20.65
CA LYS A 205 11.12 -11.96 -21.18
C LYS A 205 9.80 -12.21 -21.92
N GLU A 206 9.39 -13.46 -22.04
CA GLU A 206 8.17 -13.85 -22.72
C GLU A 206 6.96 -13.61 -21.81
N ASN A 207 5.96 -12.96 -22.39
CA ASN A 207 4.68 -12.75 -21.76
C ASN A 207 3.59 -13.32 -22.66
N VAL A 208 2.58 -13.92 -22.04
CA VAL A 208 1.32 -14.26 -22.68
C VAL A 208 0.32 -13.19 -22.27
N THR A 209 -0.27 -12.54 -23.26
CA THR A 209 -1.24 -11.48 -23.03
C THR A 209 -2.64 -12.05 -23.11
N THR A 210 -3.48 -11.70 -22.16
CA THR A 210 -4.88 -12.09 -22.15
C THR A 210 -5.75 -10.85 -22.08
N MET A 211 -6.62 -10.71 -23.06
CA MET A 211 -7.68 -9.71 -23.04
C MET A 211 -8.95 -10.39 -22.54
N ALA A 212 -9.49 -9.86 -21.45
CA ALA A 212 -10.77 -10.27 -20.89
C ALA A 212 -11.79 -9.15 -21.09
N CYS A 213 -13.02 -9.53 -21.43
CA CYS A 213 -14.11 -8.60 -21.60
C CYS A 213 -15.31 -9.10 -20.78
N ILE A 214 -15.74 -8.29 -19.81
CA ILE A 214 -16.77 -8.67 -18.84
C ILE A 214 -17.81 -7.57 -18.82
N SER A 215 -19.09 -7.94 -18.90
CA SER A 215 -20.20 -7.01 -18.78
C SER A 215 -20.44 -6.58 -17.33
N ALA A 216 -21.17 -5.49 -17.13
CA ALA A 216 -21.52 -4.98 -15.81
C ALA A 216 -22.49 -5.91 -15.04
N ASN A 217 -23.16 -6.86 -15.72
CA ASN A 217 -23.93 -7.92 -15.06
C ASN A 217 -23.10 -9.20 -14.80
N GLY A 218 -21.82 -9.24 -15.19
CA GLY A 218 -20.89 -10.34 -14.91
C GLY A 218 -20.77 -11.40 -16.01
N ASP A 219 -21.37 -11.19 -17.18
CA ASP A 219 -21.20 -12.08 -18.33
C ASP A 219 -19.80 -11.90 -18.91
N LEU A 220 -19.06 -13.01 -18.96
CA LEU A 220 -17.73 -13.06 -19.53
C LEU A 220 -17.81 -13.41 -21.01
N LEU A 221 -17.29 -12.54 -21.88
CA LEU A 221 -17.04 -12.92 -23.27
C LEU A 221 -15.81 -13.82 -23.36
N PRO A 222 -15.75 -14.73 -24.36
CA PRO A 222 -14.59 -15.58 -24.54
C PRO A 222 -13.29 -14.76 -24.61
N PRO A 223 -12.27 -15.10 -23.81
CA PRO A 223 -11.05 -14.33 -23.75
C PRO A 223 -10.26 -14.44 -25.06
N LEU A 224 -9.42 -13.44 -25.32
CA LEU A 224 -8.42 -13.49 -26.38
C LEU A 224 -7.04 -13.67 -25.75
N ILE A 225 -6.37 -14.77 -26.09
CA ILE A 225 -5.00 -15.06 -25.68
C ILE A 225 -4.07 -14.71 -26.84
N ILE A 226 -3.07 -13.87 -26.57
CA ILE A 226 -2.10 -13.37 -27.53
C ILE A 226 -0.72 -13.86 -27.12
N TYR A 227 -0.09 -14.64 -28.00
CA TYR A 227 1.28 -15.09 -27.83
C TYR A 227 2.24 -14.17 -28.59
N GLN A 228 3.46 -14.04 -28.07
CA GLN A 228 4.54 -13.44 -28.84
C GLN A 228 5.02 -14.43 -29.92
N GLY A 229 4.93 -14.04 -31.19
CA GLY A 229 5.38 -14.86 -32.30
C GLY A 229 4.78 -14.46 -33.64
N GLN A 230 5.19 -15.16 -34.70
CA GLN A 230 4.67 -14.95 -36.06
C GLN A 230 3.56 -15.93 -36.44
N ASN A 231 3.57 -17.14 -35.86
CA ASN A 231 2.63 -18.22 -36.18
C ASN A 231 2.09 -18.84 -34.90
N LEU A 232 0.80 -19.17 -34.91
CA LEU A 232 0.15 -19.87 -33.80
C LEU A 232 0.33 -21.38 -33.95
N TRP A 233 0.94 -22.03 -32.97
CA TRP A 233 1.14 -23.47 -32.98
C TRP A 233 -0.01 -24.19 -32.29
N SER A 234 -0.36 -25.39 -32.75
CA SER A 234 -1.47 -26.17 -32.18
C SER A 234 -1.23 -26.53 -30.70
N THR A 235 0.02 -26.69 -30.30
CA THR A 235 0.45 -26.99 -28.93
C THR A 235 0.28 -25.82 -27.95
N TRP A 236 0.05 -24.59 -28.45
CA TRP A 236 -0.13 -23.42 -27.60
C TRP A 236 -1.58 -23.23 -27.15
N LYS A 237 -2.52 -23.94 -27.75
CA LYS A 237 -3.91 -23.93 -27.30
C LYS A 237 -4.07 -24.87 -26.12
N GLY A 238 -4.77 -24.44 -25.08
CA GLY A 238 -5.05 -25.30 -23.95
C GLY A 238 -6.10 -26.35 -24.33
N THR A 239 -6.18 -27.38 -23.49
CA THR A 239 -7.14 -28.48 -23.64
C THR A 239 -8.36 -28.31 -22.74
N GLN A 240 -8.35 -27.32 -21.85
CA GLN A 240 -9.38 -27.05 -20.84
C GLN A 240 -9.79 -25.56 -20.81
N ASP A 241 -9.63 -24.86 -21.93
CA ASP A 241 -9.96 -23.43 -21.99
C ASP A 241 -11.47 -23.20 -21.98
N ILE A 242 -11.84 -21.95 -21.68
CA ILE A 242 -13.21 -21.47 -21.80
C ILE A 242 -13.66 -21.65 -23.25
N GLU A 243 -14.90 -22.09 -23.44
CA GLU A 243 -15.46 -22.31 -24.76
C GLU A 243 -15.34 -21.04 -25.62
N ASN A 244 -14.94 -21.22 -26.89
CA ASN A 244 -14.70 -20.13 -27.85
C ASN A 244 -13.54 -19.18 -27.51
N THR A 245 -12.62 -19.58 -26.60
CA THR A 245 -11.37 -18.83 -26.38
C THR A 245 -10.65 -18.61 -27.71
N CYS A 246 -10.32 -17.35 -27.97
CA CYS A 246 -9.67 -16.94 -29.19
C CYS A 246 -8.15 -16.88 -28.98
N TYR A 247 -7.40 -17.25 -30.01
CA TYR A 247 -5.95 -17.24 -29.98
C TYR A 247 -5.40 -16.39 -31.11
N ALA A 248 -4.46 -15.52 -30.79
CA ALA A 248 -3.76 -14.69 -31.74
C ALA A 248 -2.25 -14.70 -31.44
N VAL A 249 -1.49 -14.20 -32.41
CA VAL A 249 -0.05 -13.98 -32.28
C VAL A 249 0.27 -12.55 -32.70
N SER A 250 1.27 -11.96 -32.06
CA SER A 250 1.86 -10.69 -32.49
C SER A 250 3.36 -10.69 -32.27
N ASP A 251 4.12 -9.92 -33.07
CA ASP A 251 5.59 -9.92 -33.02
C ASP A 251 6.17 -9.63 -31.62
N LYS A 252 5.44 -8.83 -30.82
CA LYS A 252 5.85 -8.42 -29.48
C LYS A 252 4.99 -9.00 -28.36
N GLY A 253 4.00 -9.83 -28.68
CA GLY A 253 3.03 -10.38 -27.70
C GLY A 253 2.06 -9.36 -27.12
N TRP A 254 2.07 -8.10 -27.59
CA TRP A 254 1.13 -7.06 -27.18
C TRP A 254 -0.09 -7.04 -28.10
N MET A 255 -1.18 -6.52 -27.57
CA MET A 255 -2.36 -6.26 -28.38
C MET A 255 -2.09 -5.16 -29.42
N THR A 256 -2.56 -5.40 -30.65
CA THR A 256 -2.62 -4.40 -31.71
C THR A 256 -4.07 -4.18 -32.11
N THR A 257 -4.38 -3.06 -32.76
CA THR A 257 -5.74 -2.77 -33.24
C THR A 257 -6.30 -3.89 -34.13
N ALA A 258 -5.45 -4.50 -34.97
CA ALA A 258 -5.86 -5.61 -35.83
C ALA A 258 -6.25 -6.85 -35.02
N VAL A 259 -5.44 -7.21 -34.01
CA VAL A 259 -5.68 -8.35 -33.13
C VAL A 259 -6.92 -8.14 -32.26
N LEU A 260 -7.11 -6.91 -31.74
CA LEU A 260 -8.30 -6.51 -31.00
C LEU A 260 -9.57 -6.68 -31.83
N ILE A 261 -9.60 -6.12 -33.04
CA ILE A 261 -10.76 -6.21 -33.95
C ILE A 261 -11.07 -7.67 -34.29
N LEU A 262 -10.04 -8.49 -34.53
CA LEU A 262 -10.20 -9.90 -34.83
C LEU A 262 -10.82 -10.66 -33.64
N GLY A 263 -10.30 -10.45 -32.43
CA GLY A 263 -10.84 -11.04 -31.21
C GLY A 263 -12.29 -10.62 -30.94
N PHE A 264 -12.64 -9.37 -31.20
CA PHE A 264 -14.02 -8.90 -31.08
C PHE A 264 -14.95 -9.55 -32.11
N LYS A 265 -14.50 -9.67 -33.37
CA LYS A 265 -15.31 -10.28 -34.42
C LYS A 265 -15.62 -11.74 -34.14
N SER A 266 -14.72 -12.46 -33.48
CA SER A 266 -14.91 -13.87 -33.12
C SER A 266 -15.70 -14.08 -31.83
N SER A 267 -15.61 -13.16 -30.86
CA SER A 267 -16.26 -13.28 -29.53
C SER A 267 -17.64 -12.62 -29.45
N ALA A 268 -17.89 -11.53 -30.17
CA ALA A 268 -19.16 -10.81 -30.14
C ALA A 268 -20.06 -11.21 -31.32
N ARG A 269 -21.29 -11.63 -31.02
CA ARG A 269 -22.36 -11.72 -32.03
C ARG A 269 -22.84 -10.30 -32.33
N TRP A 270 -22.51 -9.79 -33.52
CA TRP A 270 -22.87 -8.44 -33.94
C TRP A 270 -24.39 -8.33 -34.13
N SER A 271 -25.02 -7.39 -33.42
CA SER A 271 -26.37 -6.90 -33.73
C SER A 271 -26.29 -5.41 -33.97
N SER A 272 -26.66 -4.95 -35.18
CA SER A 272 -26.78 -3.51 -35.47
C SER A 272 -27.96 -2.86 -34.75
N LYS A 273 -28.81 -3.65 -34.08
CA LYS A 273 -30.04 -3.21 -33.42
C LYS A 273 -29.85 -2.89 -31.94
N ASP A 274 -28.76 -3.36 -31.33
CA ASP A 274 -28.53 -3.26 -29.89
C ASP A 274 -27.15 -2.65 -29.59
N PRO A 275 -27.07 -1.33 -29.37
CA PRO A 275 -25.81 -0.71 -29.01
C PRO A 275 -25.34 -1.20 -27.63
N PHE A 276 -24.02 -1.29 -27.46
CA PHE A 276 -23.35 -1.56 -26.19
C PHE A 276 -22.21 -0.56 -25.99
N LEU A 277 -21.85 -0.31 -24.73
CA LEU A 277 -20.78 0.58 -24.32
C LEU A 277 -19.57 -0.26 -23.90
N LEU A 278 -18.39 0.11 -24.41
CA LEU A 278 -17.08 -0.39 -24.02
C LEU A 278 -16.32 0.71 -23.26
#